data_AF-A0AAD9F5D2-F1
#
_entry.id   AF-A0AAD9F5D2-F1
#
_cell.length_a   1.000
_cell.length_b   1.000
_cell.length_c   1.000
_cell.angle_alpha   90.00
_cell.angle_beta   90.00
_cell.angle_gamma   90.00
#
_symmetry.space_group_name_H-M   'P 1'
#
loop_
_entity.id
_entity.type
_entity.pdbx_description
1 polymer ?
#
loop_
_entity_poly.entity_id
_entity_poly.type
_entity_poly.pdbx_seq_one_letter_code
_entity_poly.pdbx_strand_id
1 'polypeptide(L)'
;MCLPRQDVEIQTNAAQYLPQISELLNRVPRQMLLLLKTNDLLRGIETTLQTRASSSSFINMSRCCIRAMARRSKARSRSRRVQVTLAECVQLCGLSVYELLLWVKGCRLGTWLTALLTFLH
;
A
#
# COMPACT_ATOMS: atom_id res chain seq x y z
N MET A 1 -26.75 -18.90 -16.82
CA MET A 1 -26.59 -19.52 -15.48
C MET A 1 -25.54 -20.62 -15.58
N CYS A 2 -24.25 -20.28 -15.65
CA CYS A 2 -23.15 -21.25 -15.67
C CYS A 2 -21.89 -20.61 -15.06
N LEU A 3 -21.65 -20.78 -13.76
CA LEU A 3 -20.38 -20.44 -13.10
C LEU A 3 -19.90 -21.40 -11.98
N PRO A 4 -20.51 -22.57 -11.66
CA PRO A 4 -20.00 -23.36 -10.55
C PRO A 4 -18.69 -24.10 -10.85
N ARG A 5 -18.33 -24.36 -12.12
CA ARG A 5 -17.13 -25.16 -12.45
C ARG A 5 -15.82 -24.42 -12.23
N GLN A 6 -15.78 -23.13 -12.54
CA GLN A 6 -14.55 -22.33 -12.46
C GLN A 6 -14.16 -22.06 -11.00
N ASP A 7 -15.13 -21.77 -10.14
CA ASP A 7 -14.91 -21.57 -8.71
C ASP A 7 -14.44 -22.86 -8.00
N VAL A 8 -14.96 -24.02 -8.43
CA VAL A 8 -14.55 -25.32 -7.90
C VAL A 8 -13.13 -25.67 -8.32
N GLU A 9 -12.75 -25.38 -9.55
CA GLU A 9 -11.40 -25.63 -10.07
C GLU A 9 -10.33 -24.71 -9.46
N ILE A 10 -10.72 -23.48 -9.11
CA ILE A 10 -9.89 -22.55 -8.34
C ILE A 10 -9.79 -23.00 -6.88
N GLN A 11 -10.89 -23.45 -6.26
CA GLN A 11 -10.84 -23.96 -4.88
C GLN A 11 -10.00 -25.23 -4.75
N THR A 12 -10.10 -26.18 -5.68
CA THR A 12 -9.31 -27.41 -5.64
C THR A 12 -7.82 -27.15 -5.88
N ASN A 13 -7.48 -26.25 -6.81
CA ASN A 13 -6.10 -25.78 -6.97
C ASN A 13 -5.60 -25.05 -5.72
N ALA A 14 -6.38 -24.13 -5.16
CA ALA A 14 -6.00 -23.41 -3.95
C ALA A 14 -5.79 -24.36 -2.75
N ALA A 15 -6.66 -25.36 -2.61
CA ALA A 15 -6.56 -26.38 -1.56
C ALA A 15 -5.27 -27.21 -1.66
N GLN A 16 -4.70 -27.37 -2.85
CA GLN A 16 -3.40 -28.03 -3.04
C GLN A 16 -2.23 -27.21 -2.47
N TYR A 17 -2.30 -25.87 -2.55
CA TYR A 17 -1.24 -24.97 -2.07
C TYR A 17 -1.44 -24.50 -0.62
N LEU A 18 -2.67 -24.51 -0.10
CA LEU A 18 -2.99 -24.17 1.29
C LEU A 18 -2.11 -24.89 2.34
N PRO A 19 -1.83 -26.20 2.26
CA PRO A 19 -0.96 -26.87 3.23
C PRO A 19 0.48 -26.35 3.17
N GLN A 20 1.01 -26.07 1.98
CA GLN A 20 2.36 -25.51 1.79
C GLN A 20 2.45 -24.07 2.31
N ILE A 21 1.41 -23.27 2.08
CA ILE A 21 1.29 -21.91 2.61
C ILE A 21 1.23 -21.95 4.15
N SER A 22 0.46 -22.89 4.72
CA SER A 22 0.34 -23.08 6.17
C SER A 22 1.66 -23.50 6.81
N GLU A 23 2.42 -24.39 6.17
CA GLU A 23 3.75 -24.80 6.67
C GLU A 23 4.74 -23.62 6.67
N LEU A 24 4.76 -22.82 5.60
CA LEU A 24 5.59 -21.62 5.52
C LEU A 24 5.19 -20.57 6.57
N LEU A 25 3.89 -20.31 6.74
CA LEU A 25 3.37 -19.40 7.76
C LEU A 25 3.70 -19.87 9.18
N ASN A 26 3.72 -21.18 9.44
CA ASN A 26 4.13 -21.73 10.74
C ASN A 26 5.61 -21.50 11.06
N ARG A 27 6.46 -21.28 10.05
CA ARG A 27 7.88 -20.91 10.25
C ARG A 27 8.07 -19.41 10.47
N VAL A 28 7.04 -18.60 10.24
CA VAL A 28 7.08 -17.15 10.46
C VAL A 28 6.80 -16.85 11.94
N PRO A 29 7.62 -16.02 12.60
CA PRO A 29 7.37 -15.63 13.99
C PRO A 29 6.00 -14.96 14.15
N ARG A 30 5.29 -15.25 15.25
CA ARG A 30 3.90 -14.80 15.51
C ARG A 30 3.71 -13.28 15.37
N GLN A 31 4.72 -12.50 15.71
CA GLN A 31 4.71 -11.03 15.59
C GLN A 31 4.60 -10.58 14.13
N MET A 32 5.23 -11.30 13.21
CA MET A 32 5.16 -11.01 11.78
C MET A 32 3.82 -11.45 11.18
N LEU A 33 3.25 -12.57 11.64
CA LEU A 33 1.88 -12.98 11.27
C LEU A 33 0.84 -11.94 11.72
N LEU A 34 1.01 -11.37 12.92
CA LEU A 34 0.13 -10.30 13.40
C LEU A 34 0.20 -9.06 12.50
N LEU A 35 1.42 -8.64 12.12
CA LEU A 35 1.61 -7.51 11.18
C LEU A 35 0.96 -7.76 9.83
N LEU A 36 1.06 -8.98 9.30
CA LEU A 36 0.41 -9.37 8.05
C LEU A 36 -1.12 -9.28 8.19
N LYS A 37 -1.69 -9.83 9.27
CA LYS A 37 -3.13 -9.79 9.54
C LYS A 37 -3.67 -8.36 9.69
N THR A 38 -2.91 -7.47 10.34
CA THR A 38 -3.30 -6.06 10.46
C THR A 38 -3.24 -5.33 9.12
N ASN A 39 -2.28 -5.65 8.25
CA ASN A 39 -2.18 -5.08 6.91
C ASN A 39 -3.36 -5.49 6.02
N ASP A 40 -3.77 -6.75 6.10
CA ASP A 40 -4.93 -7.26 5.35
C ASP A 40 -6.24 -6.64 5.86
N LEU A 41 -6.40 -6.49 7.18
CA LEU A 41 -7.56 -5.83 7.76
C LEU A 41 -7.65 -4.34 7.37
N LEU A 42 -6.52 -3.62 7.36
CA LEU A 42 -6.48 -2.23 6.89
C LEU A 42 -6.93 -2.10 5.44
N ARG A 43 -6.47 -3.01 4.57
CA ARG A 43 -6.93 -3.07 3.17
C ARG A 43 -8.43 -3.37 3.06
N GLY A 44 -8.95 -4.27 3.90
CA GLY A 44 -10.38 -4.60 3.96
C GLY A 44 -11.25 -3.40 4.36
N ILE A 45 -10.81 -2.60 5.33
CA ILE A 45 -11.50 -1.36 5.73
C ILE A 45 -11.52 -0.35 4.57
N GLU A 46 -10.38 -0.17 3.91
CA GLU A 46 -10.24 0.76 2.78
C GLU A 46 -11.12 0.37 1.59
N THR A 47 -11.30 -0.93 1.35
CA THR A 47 -12.26 -1.42 0.35
C THR A 47 -13.71 -1.23 0.79
N THR A 48 -14.02 -1.42 2.07
CA THR A 48 -15.39 -1.29 2.61
C THR A 48 -15.85 0.17 2.60
N LEU A 49 -14.97 1.10 2.92
CA LEU A 49 -15.25 2.54 2.91
C LEU A 49 -15.13 3.18 1.50
N GLN A 50 -14.83 2.39 0.46
CA GLN A 50 -14.54 2.86 -0.91
C GLN A 50 -13.42 3.93 -0.99
N THR A 51 -12.60 4.07 0.05
CA THR A 51 -11.48 5.01 0.10
C THR A 51 -10.22 4.48 -0.57
N ARG A 52 -10.29 3.33 -1.26
CA ARG A 52 -9.16 2.74 -2.00
C ARG A 52 -8.51 3.73 -2.98
N ALA A 53 -9.31 4.61 -3.57
CA ALA A 53 -8.83 5.67 -4.44
C ALA A 53 -7.91 6.67 -3.73
N SER A 54 -8.01 6.84 -2.41
CA SER A 54 -7.12 7.71 -1.62
C SER A 54 -5.87 6.97 -1.10
N SER A 55 -5.83 5.63 -1.16
CA SER A 55 -4.66 4.81 -0.77
C SER A 55 -4.09 5.19 0.62
N SER A 56 -4.95 5.68 1.52
CA SER A 56 -4.57 6.38 2.74
C SER A 56 -3.82 5.49 3.74
N SER A 57 -4.21 4.22 3.86
CA SER A 57 -3.54 3.24 4.71
C SER A 57 -2.13 2.95 4.20
N PHE A 58 -1.95 2.84 2.88
CA PHE A 58 -0.63 2.65 2.26
C PHE A 58 0.28 3.86 2.52
N ILE A 59 -0.20 5.07 2.28
CA ILE A 59 0.58 6.31 2.50
C ILE A 59 1.01 6.44 3.97
N ASN A 60 0.11 6.18 4.92
CA ASN A 60 0.45 6.25 6.34
C ASN A 60 1.48 5.19 6.76
N MET A 61 1.37 3.97 6.23
CA MET A 61 2.38 2.93 6.44
C MET A 61 3.75 3.34 5.87
N SER A 62 3.79 3.85 4.63
CA SER A 62 5.02 4.33 4.00
C SER A 62 5.69 5.44 4.82
N ARG A 63 4.92 6.43 5.29
CA ARG A 63 5.43 7.50 6.18
C ARG A 63 6.06 6.95 7.45
N CYS A 64 5.40 5.99 8.09
CA CYS A 64 5.91 5.35 9.31
C CYS A 64 7.23 4.61 9.04
N CYS A 65 7.28 3.82 7.95
CA CYS A 65 8.49 3.10 7.54
C CYS A 65 9.67 4.03 7.25
N ILE A 66 9.46 5.10 6.47
CA ILE A 66 10.49 6.09 6.14
C ILE A 66 11.04 6.72 7.43
N ARG A 67 10.16 7.15 8.34
CA ARG A 67 10.58 7.73 9.63
C ARG A 67 11.34 6.73 10.50
N ALA A 68 10.90 5.47 10.57
CA ALA A 68 11.59 4.43 11.33
C ALA A 68 13.00 4.15 10.78
N MET A 69 13.14 4.07 9.45
CA MET A 69 14.44 3.91 8.79
C MET A 69 15.35 5.12 8.99
N ALA A 70 14.79 6.33 8.90
CA ALA A 70 15.54 7.56 9.15
C ALA A 70 16.04 7.63 10.60
N ARG A 71 15.20 7.29 11.59
CA ARG A 71 15.61 7.20 13.00
C ARG A 71 16.76 6.22 13.20
N ARG A 72 16.68 5.02 12.60
CA ARG A 72 17.74 4.00 12.72
C ARG A 72 19.06 4.42 12.09
N SER A 73 19.03 5.14 10.97
CA SER A 73 20.25 5.59 10.28
C SER A 73 20.87 6.86 10.89
N LYS A 74 20.09 7.73 11.54
CA LYS A 74 20.58 8.90 12.30
C LYS A 74 21.47 8.53 13.50
N ALA A 75 21.35 7.33 14.05
CA ALA A 75 22.14 6.87 15.19
C ALA A 75 23.66 6.72 14.89
N ARG A 76 24.07 6.70 13.61
CA ARG A 76 25.41 6.20 13.22
C ARG A 76 26.47 7.28 12.98
N SER A 77 26.14 8.53 12.60
CA SER A 77 27.10 9.64 12.37
C SER A 77 26.42 10.97 12.02
N ARG A 78 27.02 12.14 12.35
CA ARG A 78 26.48 13.50 12.08
C ARG A 78 26.37 13.85 10.59
N SER A 79 27.37 13.55 9.77
CA SER A 79 27.30 13.82 8.31
C SER A 79 26.24 12.94 7.64
N ARG A 80 26.13 11.70 8.11
CA ARG A 80 25.10 10.76 7.67
C ARG A 80 23.70 11.18 8.12
N ARG A 81 23.55 11.90 9.25
CA ARG A 81 22.25 12.48 9.68
C ARG A 81 21.70 13.48 8.67
N VAL A 82 22.54 14.33 8.09
CA VAL A 82 22.08 15.33 7.11
C VAL A 82 21.60 14.64 5.84
N GLN A 83 22.40 13.71 5.29
CA GLN A 83 22.02 12.92 4.11
C GLN A 83 20.75 12.11 4.34
N VAL A 84 20.60 11.48 5.50
CA VAL A 84 19.40 10.73 5.88
C VAL A 84 18.19 11.65 6.02
N THR A 85 18.36 12.85 6.57
CA THR A 85 17.25 13.80 6.74
C THR A 85 16.80 14.36 5.39
N LEU A 86 17.72 14.68 4.48
CA LEU A 86 17.40 15.05 3.11
C LEU A 86 16.65 13.92 2.39
N ALA A 87 17.13 12.68 2.47
CA ALA A 87 16.46 11.54 1.87
C ALA A 87 15.05 11.32 2.47
N GLU A 88 14.90 11.46 3.79
CA GLU A 88 13.60 11.42 4.48
C GLU A 88 12.65 12.51 3.96
N CYS A 89 13.12 13.74 3.83
CA CYS A 89 12.33 14.85 3.28
C CYS A 89 11.93 14.63 1.83
N VAL A 90 12.83 14.13 0.98
CA VAL A 90 12.52 13.83 -0.43
C VAL A 90 11.47 12.72 -0.53
N GLN A 91 11.62 11.65 0.24
CA GLN A 91 10.66 10.53 0.27
C GLN A 91 9.28 10.98 0.79
N LEU A 92 9.25 11.80 1.85
CA LEU A 92 8.01 12.37 2.39
C LEU A 92 7.37 13.34 1.40
N CYS A 93 8.16 14.18 0.72
CA CYS A 93 7.67 15.11 -0.30
C CYS A 93 7.05 14.35 -1.48
N GLY A 94 7.68 13.26 -1.94
CA GLY A 94 7.10 12.39 -2.98
C GLY A 94 5.74 11.82 -2.57
N LEU A 95 5.59 11.39 -1.31
CA LEU A 95 4.29 10.93 -0.78
C LEU A 95 3.26 12.05 -0.70
N SER A 96 3.66 13.27 -0.31
CA SER A 96 2.78 14.44 -0.29
C SER A 96 2.35 14.87 -1.70
N VAL A 97 3.24 14.81 -2.68
CA VAL A 97 2.92 15.06 -4.09
C VAL A 97 1.95 14.00 -4.61
N TYR A 98 2.18 12.72 -4.29
CA TYR A 98 1.26 11.65 -4.67
C TYR A 98 -0.14 11.85 -4.06
N GLU A 99 -0.23 12.20 -2.78
CA GLU A 99 -1.50 12.52 -2.11
C GLU A 99 -2.20 13.74 -2.75
N LEU A 100 -1.44 14.77 -3.11
CA LEU A 100 -1.95 15.95 -3.82
C LEU A 100 -2.48 15.58 -5.22
N LEU A 101 -1.74 14.76 -5.98
CA LEU A 101 -2.17 14.28 -7.30
C LEU A 101 -3.46 13.47 -7.22
N LEU A 102 -3.58 12.65 -6.17
CA LEU A 102 -4.76 11.83 -5.92
C LEU A 102 -5.97 12.71 -5.56
N TRP A 103 -5.74 13.76 -4.76
CA TRP A 103 -6.74 14.77 -4.46
C TRP A 103 -7.17 15.54 -5.71
N VAL A 104 -6.23 15.97 -6.55
CA VAL A 104 -6.51 16.64 -7.83
C VAL A 104 -7.32 15.76 -8.78
N LYS A 105 -7.04 14.44 -8.83
CA LYS A 105 -7.86 13.49 -9.60
C LYS A 105 -9.25 13.27 -9.00
N GLY A 106 -9.39 13.33 -7.68
CA GLY A 106 -10.68 13.26 -6.99
C GLY A 106 -11.52 14.54 -7.12
N CYS A 107 -10.87 15.70 -7.30
CA CYS A 107 -11.57 16.94 -7.62
C CYS A 107 -12.22 16.84 -9.00
N ARG A 108 -13.48 17.27 -9.11
CA ARG A 108 -14.23 17.32 -10.38
C ARG A 108 -13.44 18.01 -11.50
N LEU A 109 -12.59 18.99 -11.18
CA LEU A 109 -11.68 19.66 -12.12
C LEU A 109 -10.72 18.70 -12.85
N GLY A 110 -10.19 17.68 -12.19
CA GLY A 110 -9.33 16.68 -12.83
C GLY A 110 -10.11 15.86 -13.85
N THR A 111 -11.36 15.50 -13.54
CA THR A 111 -12.29 14.81 -14.45
C THR A 111 -12.69 15.70 -15.62
N TRP A 112 -12.97 16.99 -15.37
CA TRP A 112 -13.24 17.99 -16.40
C TRP A 112 -12.03 18.22 -17.31
N LEU A 113 -10.81 18.32 -16.76
CA LEU A 113 -9.57 18.48 -17.53
C LEU A 113 -9.30 17.26 -18.40
N THR A 114 -9.47 16.03 -17.89
CA THR A 114 -9.34 14.82 -18.71
C THR A 114 -10.40 14.76 -19.80
N ALA A 115 -11.63 15.17 -19.51
CA ALA A 115 -12.71 15.23 -20.49
C ALA A 115 -12.44 16.28 -21.59
N LEU A 116 -11.89 17.44 -21.22
CA LEU A 116 -11.48 18.51 -22.14
C LEU A 116 -10.31 18.07 -23.03
N LEU A 117 -9.33 17.36 -22.46
CA LEU A 117 -8.20 16.80 -23.20
C LEU A 117 -8.64 15.73 -24.21
N THR A 118 -9.59 14.86 -23.85
CA THR A 118 -10.18 13.89 -24.80
C THR A 118 -11.09 14.53 -25.84
N PHE A 119 -11.61 15.73 -25.60
CA PHE A 119 -12.42 16.46 -26.56
C PHE A 119 -11.57 17.27 -27.56
N LEU A 120 -10.34 17.62 -27.18
CA LEU A 120 -9.42 18.43 -27.99
C LEU A 120 -8.50 17.58 -28.89
N HIS A 121 -8.50 16.24 -28.76
CA HIS A 121 -7.73 15.29 -29.57
C HIS A 121 -8.68 14.39 -30.36
#